data_AF-A0A9Q0DML7-F1
#
_entry.id   AF-A0A9Q0DML7-F1
#
_cell.length_a   1.000
_cell.length_b   1.000
_cell.length_c   1.000
_cell.angle_alpha   90.00
_cell.angle_beta   90.00
_cell.angle_gamma   90.00
#
_symmetry.space_group_name_H-M   'P 1'
#
loop_
_entity.id
_entity.type
_entity.pdbx_description
1 polymer ?
#
loop_
_entity_poly.entity_id
_entity_poly.type
_entity_poly.pdbx_seq_one_letter_code
_entity_poly.pdbx_strand_id
1 'polypeptide(L)'
;MVNESLHSDHPSVFFAEILVEIMGKDVLPEPPELDRCHRMPTPKPAPGSRPRAVIARLHRYRIKETIILEARKRRGKLTYKGKPILIFEDYCPEVVEQRARYRDVMGPLYQRGFKPSLQFPARLVIRTKDGTRMHLPSPKDAEDFLKTRP
;
A
#
# COMPACT_ATOMS: atom_id res chain seq x y z
N MET A 1 3.12 14.50 -0.11
CA MET A 1 4.51 14.03 0.20
C MET A 1 5.09 14.87 1.34
N VAL A 2 5.77 14.25 2.32
CA VAL A 2 6.24 14.93 3.55
C VAL A 2 7.58 15.63 3.32
N ASN A 3 7.67 16.93 3.65
CA ASN A 3 8.84 17.80 3.40
C ASN A 3 10.11 17.28 4.08
N GLU A 4 11.27 17.33 3.41
CA GLU A 4 12.59 16.88 3.91
C GLU A 4 13.05 17.57 5.20
N SER A 5 12.64 18.83 5.44
CA SER A 5 13.10 19.64 6.58
C SER A 5 12.45 19.33 7.93
N LEU A 6 11.51 18.38 7.99
CA LEU A 6 10.90 17.96 9.25
C LEU A 6 11.81 16.94 9.94
N HIS A 7 12.85 17.46 10.59
CA HIS A 7 13.70 16.74 11.53
C HIS A 7 13.22 17.07 12.95
N SER A 8 12.13 16.43 13.40
CA SER A 8 11.86 16.39 14.84
C SER A 8 12.86 15.44 15.49
N ASP A 9 13.23 15.71 16.75
CA ASP A 9 14.07 14.82 17.57
C ASP A 9 13.44 13.41 17.73
N HIS A 10 12.16 13.26 17.39
CA HIS A 10 11.40 12.02 17.44
C HIS A 10 10.60 11.80 16.14
N PRO A 11 11.21 11.21 15.08
CA PRO A 11 10.52 10.99 13.81
C PRO A 11 9.31 10.06 13.96
N SER A 12 9.37 9.07 14.86
CA SER A 12 8.24 8.17 15.12
C SER A 12 6.98 8.91 15.58
N VAL A 13 7.10 9.85 16.51
CA VAL A 13 5.95 10.62 17.02
C VAL A 13 5.37 11.49 15.91
N PHE A 14 6.25 12.20 15.20
CA PHE A 14 5.84 13.09 14.11
C PHE A 14 5.10 12.37 12.98
N PHE A 15 5.61 11.22 12.54
CA PHE A 15 4.94 10.46 11.48
C PHE A 15 3.68 9.75 11.97
N ALA A 16 3.59 9.40 13.26
CA ALA A 16 2.36 8.87 13.84
C ALA A 16 1.22 9.92 13.78
N GLU A 17 1.51 11.18 14.09
CA GLU A 17 0.54 12.28 13.97
C GLU A 17 0.10 12.51 12.52
N ILE A 18 1.06 12.50 11.57
CA ILE A 18 0.75 12.60 10.14
C ILE A 18 -0.18 11.47 9.69
N LEU A 19 0.03 10.25 10.17
CA LEU A 19 -0.84 9.12 9.80
C LEU A 19 -2.29 9.36 10.22
N VAL A 20 -2.52 9.98 11.39
CA VAL A 20 -3.87 10.37 11.82
C VAL A 20 -4.45 11.45 10.92
N GLU A 21 -3.67 12.47 10.57
CA GLU A 21 -4.10 13.55 9.67
C GLU A 21 -4.49 13.01 8.28
N ILE A 22 -3.72 12.06 7.74
CA ILE A 22 -3.97 11.46 6.42
C ILE A 22 -5.17 10.51 6.45
N MET A 23 -5.29 9.69 7.49
CA MET A 23 -6.32 8.64 7.55
C MET A 23 -7.66 9.14 8.07
N GLY A 24 -7.67 10.18 8.90
CA GLY A 24 -8.84 10.65 9.64
C GLY A 24 -9.02 9.90 10.96
N LYS A 25 -9.63 10.59 11.93
CA LYS A 25 -9.88 10.05 13.28
C LYS A 25 -10.90 8.92 13.30
N ASP A 26 -11.74 8.85 12.27
CA ASP A 26 -12.67 7.77 11.98
C ASP A 26 -11.96 6.43 11.69
N VAL A 27 -10.77 6.47 11.09
CA VAL A 27 -9.95 5.28 10.82
C VAL A 27 -8.91 5.04 11.90
N LEU A 28 -8.26 6.10 12.34
CA LEU A 28 -7.14 6.07 13.25
C LEU A 28 -7.38 7.11 14.36
N PRO A 29 -8.09 6.74 15.44
CA PRO A 29 -8.55 7.69 16.45
C PRO A 29 -7.41 8.36 17.22
N GLU A 30 -6.29 7.65 17.36
CA GLU A 30 -5.09 8.09 18.05
C GLU A 30 -3.81 7.78 17.25
N PRO A 31 -2.71 8.53 17.46
CA PRO A 31 -1.44 8.24 16.81
C PRO A 31 -0.95 6.82 17.12
N PRO A 32 -0.58 6.03 16.09
CA PRO A 32 -0.15 4.67 16.30
C PRO A 32 1.27 4.60 16.88
N GLU A 33 1.52 3.59 17.70
CA GLU A 33 2.86 3.26 18.17
C GLU A 33 3.75 2.82 16.99
N LEU A 34 4.83 3.57 16.73
CA LEU A 34 5.84 3.26 15.73
C LEU A 34 7.15 2.83 16.41
N ASP A 35 7.55 1.57 16.23
CA ASP A 35 8.84 1.05 16.70
C ASP A 35 10.00 1.83 16.08
N ARG A 36 9.85 2.17 14.79
CA ARG A 36 10.89 2.85 14.02
C ARG A 36 10.26 3.65 12.90
N CYS A 37 10.77 4.85 12.66
CA CYS A 37 10.42 5.63 11.49
C CYS A 37 11.65 6.38 10.97
N HIS A 38 11.94 6.23 9.68
CA HIS A 38 13.05 6.93 9.05
C HIS A 38 12.83 7.12 7.55
N ARG A 39 13.61 8.01 6.93
CA ARG A 39 13.66 8.12 5.47
C ARG A 39 14.53 7.03 4.88
N MET A 40 14.31 6.71 3.61
CA MET A 40 15.21 5.81 2.90
C MET A 40 16.65 6.32 2.96
N PRO A 41 17.64 5.42 3.08
CA PRO A 41 19.06 5.75 3.13
C PRO A 41 19.61 6.08 1.73
N THR A 42 18.88 6.91 0.98
CA THR A 42 19.31 7.45 -0.31
C THR A 42 19.84 8.88 -0.14
N PRO A 43 20.69 9.37 -1.06
CA PRO A 43 21.18 10.74 -1.03
C PRO A 43 20.03 11.75 -0.94
N LYS A 44 20.25 12.84 -0.20
CA LYS A 44 19.24 13.89 -0.05
C LYS A 44 18.96 14.48 -1.45
N PRO A 45 17.69 14.50 -1.88
CA PRO A 45 17.34 15.04 -3.19
C PRO A 45 17.55 16.56 -3.23
N ALA A 46 17.74 17.11 -4.42
CA ALA A 46 17.85 18.55 -4.62
C ALA A 46 16.59 19.29 -4.14
N PRO A 47 16.70 20.56 -3.70
CA PRO A 47 15.53 21.37 -3.34
C PRO A 47 14.48 21.36 -4.47
N GLY A 48 13.21 21.22 -4.11
CA GLY A 48 12.10 21.13 -5.07
C GLY A 48 11.89 19.76 -5.72
N SER A 49 12.84 18.84 -5.59
CA SER A 49 12.67 17.46 -6.07
C SER A 49 11.74 16.63 -5.16
N ARG A 50 11.38 15.43 -5.64
CA ARG A 50 10.58 14.48 -4.88
C ARG A 50 11.28 14.11 -3.56
N PRO A 51 10.65 14.30 -2.38
CA PRO A 51 11.25 13.86 -1.12
C PRO A 51 11.39 12.34 -1.06
N ARG A 52 12.34 11.86 -0.25
CA ARG A 52 12.57 10.44 -0.04
C ARG A 52 11.36 9.77 0.59
N ALA A 53 11.16 8.50 0.24
CA ALA A 53 10.15 7.68 0.87
C ALA A 53 10.50 7.48 2.36
N VAL A 54 9.45 7.32 3.16
CA VAL A 54 9.54 7.10 4.60
C VAL A 54 9.17 5.65 4.85
N ILE A 55 10.00 4.96 5.62
CA ILE A 55 9.76 3.60 6.08
C ILE A 55 9.34 3.71 7.54
N ALA A 56 8.14 3.22 7.85
CA ALA A 56 7.57 3.22 9.19
C ALA A 56 7.25 1.77 9.60
N ARG A 57 7.82 1.34 10.72
CA ARG A 57 7.52 0.07 11.36
C ARG A 57 6.49 0.31 12.45
N LEU A 58 5.27 -0.16 12.22
CA LEU A 58 4.21 -0.12 13.22
C LEU A 58 4.38 -1.25 14.23
N HIS A 59 4.19 -0.93 15.50
CA HIS A 59 4.23 -1.90 16.60
C HIS A 59 3.10 -2.94 16.46
N ARG A 60 1.89 -2.47 16.14
CA ARG A 60 0.68 -3.30 16.10
C ARG A 60 0.29 -3.69 14.67
N TYR A 61 0.32 -4.99 14.36
CA TYR A 61 -0.02 -5.53 13.03
C TYR A 61 -1.43 -5.13 12.56
N ARG A 62 -2.44 -5.18 13.44
CA ARG A 62 -3.82 -4.82 13.11
C ARG A 62 -3.95 -3.38 12.61
N ILE A 63 -3.22 -2.45 13.23
CA ILE A 63 -3.22 -1.04 12.83
C ILE A 63 -2.58 -0.88 11.46
N LYS A 64 -1.45 -1.57 11.22
CA LYS A 64 -0.82 -1.63 9.90
C LYS A 64 -1.80 -2.11 8.83
N GLU A 65 -2.53 -3.20 9.08
CA GLU A 65 -3.53 -3.70 8.12
C GLU A 65 -4.63 -2.69 7.84
N THR A 66 -5.21 -2.06 8.87
CA THR A 66 -6.24 -1.03 8.71
C THR A 66 -5.75 0.11 7.83
N ILE A 67 -4.56 0.65 8.12
CA ILE A 67 -3.92 1.73 7.35
C ILE A 67 -3.74 1.32 5.88
N ILE A 68 -3.22 0.11 5.63
CA ILE A 68 -2.99 -0.39 4.27
C ILE A 68 -4.30 -0.62 3.51
N LEU A 69 -5.33 -1.16 4.17
CA LEU A 69 -6.64 -1.38 3.57
C LEU A 69 -7.30 -0.04 3.20
N GLU A 70 -7.29 0.93 4.09
CA GLU A 70 -7.82 2.27 3.82
C GLU A 70 -7.04 2.99 2.74
N ALA A 71 -5.71 2.89 2.74
CA ALA A 71 -4.87 3.43 1.67
C ALA A 71 -5.20 2.82 0.29
N ARG A 72 -5.51 1.52 0.23
CA ARG A 72 -5.95 0.86 -1.00
C ARG A 72 -7.33 1.33 -1.45
N LYS A 73 -8.28 1.49 -0.53
CA LYS A 73 -9.63 2.02 -0.84
C LYS A 73 -9.58 3.45 -1.37
N ARG A 74 -8.72 4.28 -0.77
CA ARG A 74 -8.53 5.71 -1.09
C ARG A 74 -7.36 5.94 -2.06
N ARG A 75 -6.95 4.92 -2.82
CA ARG A 75 -5.79 5.00 -3.73
C ARG A 75 -5.94 6.18 -4.69
N GLY A 76 -4.92 7.04 -4.73
CA GLY A 76 -4.91 8.25 -5.56
C GLY A 76 -5.66 9.45 -4.97
N LYS A 77 -6.34 9.29 -3.83
CA LYS A 77 -7.13 10.35 -3.16
C LYS A 77 -6.50 10.83 -1.84
N LEU A 78 -5.54 10.09 -1.30
CA LEU A 78 -4.83 10.49 -0.08
C LEU A 78 -3.97 11.74 -0.33
N THR A 79 -4.14 12.74 0.52
CA THR A 79 -3.35 13.98 0.47
C THR A 79 -2.86 14.36 1.87
N TYR A 80 -1.80 15.15 1.93
CA TYR A 80 -1.27 15.77 3.13
C TYR A 80 -0.76 17.15 2.77
N LYS A 81 -1.23 18.18 3.46
CA LYS A 81 -0.93 19.58 3.15
C LYS A 81 -1.10 19.90 1.65
N GLY A 82 -2.23 19.45 1.08
CA GLY A 82 -2.56 19.63 -0.34
C GLY A 82 -1.74 18.82 -1.34
N LYS A 83 -0.78 17.99 -0.88
CA LYS A 83 0.07 17.18 -1.77
C LYS A 83 -0.35 15.71 -1.74
N PRO A 84 -0.45 15.03 -2.90
CA PRO A 84 -0.78 13.61 -2.93
C PRO A 84 0.25 12.77 -2.17
N ILE A 85 -0.23 11.70 -1.53
CA ILE A 85 0.57 10.71 -0.83
C ILE A 85 0.14 9.30 -1.26
N LEU A 86 1.13 8.41 -1.31
CA LEU A 86 0.94 6.99 -1.52
C LEU A 86 1.46 6.26 -0.29
N ILE A 87 0.68 5.31 0.21
CA ILE A 87 1.04 4.41 1.31
C ILE A 87 0.90 2.99 0.78
N PHE A 88 1.95 2.19 0.93
CA PHE A 88 2.02 0.82 0.48
C PHE A 88 2.86 -0.01 1.46
N GLU A 89 2.70 -1.34 1.41
CA GLU A 89 3.50 -2.24 2.21
C GLU A 89 4.93 -2.33 1.66
N ASP A 90 5.89 -2.43 2.58
CA ASP A 90 7.30 -2.67 2.25
C ASP A 90 7.51 -4.18 2.08
N TYR A 91 7.80 -4.62 0.86
CA TYR A 91 8.04 -6.02 0.54
C TYR A 91 9.49 -6.21 0.14
N CYS A 92 10.04 -7.40 0.44
CA CYS A 92 11.35 -7.77 -0.05
C CYS A 92 11.36 -7.90 -1.60
N PRO A 93 12.52 -7.73 -2.24
CA PRO A 93 12.63 -7.76 -3.71
C PRO A 93 12.04 -9.02 -4.35
N GLU A 94 12.21 -10.18 -3.71
CA GLU A 94 11.71 -11.46 -4.19
C GLU A 94 10.17 -11.48 -4.26
N VAL A 95 9.51 -10.93 -3.22
CA VAL A 95 8.05 -10.82 -3.18
C VAL A 95 7.55 -9.78 -4.19
N VAL A 96 8.28 -8.67 -4.37
CA VAL A 96 7.96 -7.68 -5.41
C VAL A 96 8.01 -8.31 -6.80
N GLU A 97 9.04 -9.12 -7.08
CA GLU A 97 9.17 -9.84 -8.35
C GLU A 97 8.02 -10.85 -8.55
N GLN A 98 7.72 -11.67 -7.54
CA GLN A 98 6.61 -12.62 -7.60
C GLN A 98 5.27 -11.92 -7.88
N ARG A 99 5.04 -10.76 -7.26
CA ARG A 99 3.82 -9.96 -7.47
C ARG A 99 3.78 -9.32 -8.86
N ALA A 100 4.93 -8.92 -9.40
CA ALA A 100 5.00 -8.33 -10.73
C ALA A 100 4.55 -9.31 -11.82
N ARG A 101 4.70 -10.63 -11.61
CA ARG A 101 4.24 -11.68 -12.54
C ARG A 101 2.72 -11.67 -12.77
N TYR A 102 1.95 -11.08 -11.85
CA TYR A 102 0.49 -10.96 -12.00
C TYR A 102 0.06 -9.65 -12.66
N ARG A 103 1.00 -8.76 -13.03
CA ARG A 103 0.68 -7.43 -13.56
C ARG A 103 -0.22 -7.48 -14.79
N ASP A 104 0.05 -8.41 -15.70
CA ASP A 104 -0.62 -8.48 -17.00
C ASP A 104 -2.04 -9.03 -16.87
N VAL A 105 -2.31 -9.90 -15.89
CA VAL A 105 -3.66 -10.45 -15.63
C VAL A 105 -4.55 -9.50 -14.83
N MET A 106 -3.99 -8.55 -14.07
CA MET A 106 -4.76 -7.64 -13.21
C MET A 106 -5.71 -6.74 -14.00
N GLY A 107 -5.22 -6.13 -15.09
CA GLY A 107 -6.00 -5.23 -15.94
C GLY A 107 -7.26 -5.89 -16.51
N PRO A 108 -7.13 -7.03 -17.22
CA PRO A 108 -8.27 -7.79 -17.72
C PRO A 108 -9.26 -8.22 -16.63
N LEU A 109 -8.77 -8.65 -15.46
CA LEU A 109 -9.64 -9.01 -14.32
C LEU A 109 -10.50 -7.82 -13.85
N TYR A 110 -9.91 -6.62 -13.75
CA TYR A 110 -10.67 -5.41 -13.43
C TYR A 110 -11.69 -5.07 -14.52
N GLN A 111 -11.32 -5.17 -15.80
CA GLN A 111 -12.21 -4.86 -16.93
C GLN A 111 -13.45 -5.75 -16.97
N ARG A 112 -13.32 -7.02 -16.57
CA ARG A 112 -14.45 -7.96 -16.47
C ARG A 112 -15.30 -7.79 -15.20
N GLY A 113 -14.95 -6.82 -14.35
CA GLY A 113 -15.68 -6.50 -13.13
C GLY A 113 -15.34 -7.40 -11.93
N PHE A 114 -14.27 -8.19 -12.01
CA PHE A 114 -13.73 -8.86 -10.83
C PHE A 114 -13.01 -7.85 -9.92
N LYS A 115 -12.91 -8.18 -8.64
CA LYS A 115 -12.09 -7.43 -7.68
C LYS A 115 -10.86 -8.26 -7.32
N PRO A 116 -9.80 -8.25 -8.14
CA PRO A 116 -8.57 -8.97 -7.85
C PRO A 116 -7.81 -8.32 -6.68
N SER A 117 -7.12 -9.15 -5.91
CA SER A 117 -6.26 -8.75 -4.80
C SER A 117 -5.10 -9.73 -4.65
N LEU A 118 -3.90 -9.22 -4.34
CA LEU A 118 -2.73 -10.06 -4.03
C LEU A 118 -2.57 -10.15 -2.53
N GLN A 119 -2.73 -11.36 -2.00
CA GLN A 119 -2.34 -11.70 -0.64
C GLN A 119 -0.85 -11.99 -0.57
N PHE A 120 -0.25 -11.80 0.61
CA PHE A 120 1.15 -12.13 0.83
C PHE A 120 1.39 -13.65 0.67
N PRO A 121 2.52 -14.07 0.08
CA PRO A 121 3.51 -13.24 -0.61
C PRO A 121 2.99 -12.74 -1.97
N ALA A 122 2.48 -13.62 -2.83
CA ALA A 122 1.93 -13.29 -4.15
C ALA A 122 0.82 -14.27 -4.57
N ARG A 123 -0.25 -14.36 -3.76
CA ARG A 123 -1.41 -15.22 -4.04
C ARG A 123 -2.56 -14.37 -4.57
N LEU A 124 -2.99 -14.61 -5.80
CA LEU A 124 -4.11 -13.89 -6.40
C LEU A 124 -5.43 -14.45 -5.86
N VAL A 125 -6.25 -13.55 -5.32
CA VAL A 125 -7.63 -13.82 -4.93
C VAL A 125 -8.53 -12.88 -5.70
N ILE A 126 -9.50 -13.44 -6.39
CA ILE A 126 -10.54 -12.68 -7.08
C ILE A 126 -11.86 -12.80 -6.31
N ARG A 127 -12.62 -11.71 -6.29
CA ARG A 127 -14.02 -11.74 -5.86
C ARG A 127 -14.92 -11.64 -7.09
N THR A 128 -15.80 -12.61 -7.28
CA THR A 128 -16.81 -12.62 -8.34
C THR A 128 -17.90 -11.60 -8.07
N LYS A 129 -18.72 -11.31 -9.09
CA LYS A 129 -19.89 -10.42 -8.96
C LYS A 129 -20.87 -10.93 -7.89
N ASP A 130 -21.00 -12.25 -7.78
CA ASP A 130 -21.87 -12.94 -6.80
C ASP A 130 -21.26 -12.96 -5.38
N GLY A 131 -20.06 -12.39 -5.21
CA GLY A 131 -19.40 -12.26 -3.91
C GLY A 131 -18.50 -13.43 -3.52
N THR A 132 -18.48 -14.52 -4.30
CA THR A 132 -17.62 -15.69 -4.09
C THR A 132 -16.14 -15.32 -4.23
N ARG A 133 -15.31 -15.84 -3.33
CA ARG A 133 -13.86 -15.70 -3.40
C ARG A 133 -13.26 -16.92 -4.12
N MET A 134 -12.41 -16.67 -5.10
CA MET A 134 -11.67 -17.72 -5.79
C MET A 134 -10.17 -17.44 -5.71
N HIS A 135 -9.39 -18.50 -5.51
CA HIS A 135 -7.94 -18.44 -5.44
C HIS A 135 -7.34 -18.86 -6.78
N LEU A 136 -6.41 -18.07 -7.30
CA LEU A 136 -5.64 -18.33 -8.51
C LEU A 136 -4.16 -18.36 -8.08
N PRO A 137 -3.61 -19.55 -7.78
CA PRO A 137 -2.32 -19.66 -7.10
C PRO A 137 -1.13 -19.35 -8.01
N SER A 138 -1.29 -19.40 -9.34
CA SER A 138 -0.27 -19.02 -10.31
C SER A 138 -0.78 -17.99 -11.34
N PRO A 139 0.14 -17.22 -11.98
CA PRO A 139 -0.22 -16.37 -13.11
C PRO A 139 -0.87 -17.15 -14.26
N LYS A 140 -0.40 -18.37 -14.51
CA LYS A 140 -0.95 -19.26 -15.55
C LYS A 140 -2.41 -19.63 -15.27
N ASP A 141 -2.75 -19.95 -14.02
CA ASP A 141 -4.14 -20.23 -13.64
C ASP A 141 -5.03 -19.00 -13.87
N ALA A 142 -4.50 -17.80 -13.64
CA ALA A 142 -5.22 -16.56 -13.88
C ALA A 142 -5.41 -16.27 -15.37
N GLU A 143 -4.39 -16.53 -16.21
CA GLU A 143 -4.50 -16.45 -17.66
C GLU A 143 -5.52 -17.46 -18.21
N ASP A 144 -5.47 -18.70 -17.75
CA ASP A 144 -6.39 -19.75 -18.20
C ASP A 144 -7.82 -19.48 -17.72
N PHE A 145 -7.98 -18.91 -16.52
CA PHE A 145 -9.27 -18.37 -16.06
C PHE A 145 -9.79 -17.26 -16.97
N LEU A 146 -8.92 -16.37 -17.44
CA LEU A 146 -9.29 -15.31 -18.38
C LEU A 146 -9.63 -15.85 -19.78
N LYS A 147 -9.09 -16.99 -20.20
CA LYS A 147 -9.44 -17.61 -21.49
C LYS A 147 -10.78 -18.36 -21.45
N THR A 148 -11.07 -19.01 -20.33
CA THR A 148 -12.22 -19.94 -20.21
C THR A 148 -13.55 -19.27 -19.92
N ARG A 149 -13.56 -18.05 -19.35
CA ARG A 149 -14.79 -17.31 -19.04
C ARG A 149 -14.76 -15.93 -19.69
N PRO A 150 -15.71 -15.60 -20.59
CA PRO A 150 -15.78 -14.27 -21.21
C PRO A 150 -15.98 -13.16 -20.17
#